data_AF-A0A7C6ZKV7-F1
#
_entry.id   AF-A0A7C6ZKV7-F1
#
_cell.length_a   1.000
_cell.length_b   1.000
_cell.length_c   1.000
_cell.angle_alpha   90.00
_cell.angle_beta   90.00
_cell.angle_gamma   90.00
#
_symmetry.space_group_name_H-M   'P 1'
#
loop_
_entity.id
_entity.type
_entity.pdbx_description
1 polymer ?
#
loop_
_entity_poly.entity_id
_entity_poly.type
_entity_poly.pdbx_seq_one_letter_code
_entity_poly.pdbx_strand_id
1 'polypeptide(L)'
;GEFIGILAGPNPAEVQSGLNAAIQCLEEEAWFYAADPEGQIAFFPHVISRTGSYLSKVCGIPEGTPIAYLIAPPIEAMYALDLALKAAEVKLCVFYGPPTETNFAGGLLAGTQSACRAAARAFQEGVLYVARNPLKY
;
A
#
# COMPACT_ATOMS: atom_id res chain seq x y z
N GLY A 1 3.97 -5.57 18.47
CA GLY A 1 3.80 -5.10 17.08
C GLY A 1 3.49 -6.29 16.19
N GLU A 2 3.24 -6.05 14.90
CA GLU A 2 2.74 -7.06 13.96
C GLU A 2 3.76 -7.40 12.84
N PHE A 3 4.95 -6.80 12.86
CA PHE A 3 6.05 -7.16 11.96
C PHE A 3 7.42 -6.90 12.59
N ILE A 4 8.46 -7.51 12.01
CA ILE A 4 9.87 -7.24 12.33
C ILE A 4 10.64 -6.96 11.02
N GLY A 5 11.35 -5.84 10.97
CA GLY A 5 12.24 -5.47 9.87
C GLY A 5 13.70 -5.56 10.28
N ILE A 6 14.55 -6.14 9.42
CA ILE A 6 15.99 -6.24 9.65
C ILE A 6 16.72 -5.58 8.47
N LEU A 7 17.54 -4.56 8.76
CA LEU A 7 18.41 -3.89 7.79
C LEU A 7 19.84 -4.37 7.99
N ALA A 8 20.50 -4.75 6.90
CA ALA A 8 21.92 -5.12 6.88
C ALA A 8 22.71 -4.08 6.07
N GLY A 9 23.89 -3.71 6.57
CA GLY A 9 24.77 -2.73 5.95
C GLY A 9 26.25 -3.09 6.13
N PRO A 10 27.15 -2.45 5.37
CA PRO A 10 28.58 -2.78 5.39
C PRO A 10 29.29 -2.38 6.68
N ASN A 11 28.70 -1.46 7.46
CA ASN A 11 29.22 -0.99 8.74
C ASN A 11 28.07 -0.45 9.62
N PRO A 12 28.30 -0.24 10.93
CA PRO A 12 27.26 0.24 11.84
C PRO A 12 26.67 1.62 11.51
N ALA A 13 27.45 2.52 10.90
CA ALA A 13 26.97 3.87 10.57
C ALA A 13 25.91 3.83 9.47
N GLU A 14 26.11 3.02 8.43
CA GLU A 14 25.12 2.79 7.37
C GLU A 14 23.85 2.13 7.92
N VAL A 15 23.99 1.16 8.83
CA VAL A 15 22.83 0.53 9.49
C VAL A 15 22.05 1.57 10.29
N GLN A 16 22.73 2.41 11.08
CA GLN A 16 22.08 3.45 11.87
C GLN A 16 21.37 4.48 10.97
N SER A 17 21.98 4.88 9.87
CA SER A 17 21.35 5.79 8.90
C SER A 17 20.09 5.19 8.30
N GLY A 18 20.13 3.92 7.88
CA GLY A 18 18.96 3.20 7.37
C GLY A 18 17.83 3.06 8.40
N LEU A 19 18.17 2.78 9.67
CA LEU A 19 17.19 2.72 10.76
C LEU A 19 16.54 4.08 11.01
N ASN A 20 17.32 5.17 11.01
CA ASN A 20 16.79 6.52 11.18
C ASN A 20 15.82 6.89 10.04
N ALA A 21 16.17 6.56 8.79
CA ALA A 21 15.30 6.78 7.64
C ALA A 21 14.00 5.97 7.73
N ALA A 22 14.08 4.72 8.22
CA ALA A 22 12.90 3.89 8.45
C ALA A 22 11.98 4.47 9.54
N ILE A 23 12.54 4.94 10.66
CA ILE A 23 11.78 5.58 11.74
C ILE A 23 11.09 6.84 11.23
N GLN A 24 11.83 7.71 10.53
CA GLN A 24 11.27 8.94 9.97
C GLN A 24 10.10 8.66 9.02
N CYS A 25 10.24 7.68 8.13
CA CYS A 25 9.17 7.29 7.20
C CYS A 25 7.90 6.83 7.93
N LEU A 26 8.04 6.06 9.02
CA LEU A 26 6.91 5.60 9.83
C LEU A 26 6.23 6.74 10.61
N GLU A 27 6.98 7.77 11.00
CA GLU A 27 6.45 8.92 11.74
C GLU A 27 5.82 9.98 10.82
N GLU A 28 6.34 10.16 9.61
CA GLU A 28 6.06 11.33 8.78
C GLU A 28 5.41 11.04 7.42
N GLU A 29 5.45 9.80 6.91
CA GLU A 29 5.04 9.52 5.52
C GLU A 29 4.00 8.41 5.35
N ALA A 30 4.01 7.38 6.19
CA ALA A 30 3.24 6.16 5.96
C ALA A 30 2.39 5.75 7.18
N TRP A 31 1.07 5.96 7.07
CA TRP A 31 0.08 5.50 8.05
C TRP A 31 -1.20 5.03 7.37
N PHE A 32 -1.96 4.19 8.08
CA PHE A 32 -3.32 3.83 7.70
C PHE A 32 -4.29 4.98 8.01
N TYR A 33 -5.34 5.09 7.19
CA TYR A 33 -6.46 6.00 7.39
C TYR A 33 -7.67 5.22 7.90
N ALA A 34 -8.50 5.88 8.72
CA ALA A 34 -9.80 5.36 9.10
C ALA A 34 -10.84 5.64 8.00
N ALA A 35 -11.63 4.62 7.64
CA ALA A 35 -12.73 4.73 6.69
C ALA A 35 -14.07 5.06 7.38
N ASP A 36 -14.14 4.92 8.70
CA ASP A 36 -15.27 5.19 9.57
C ASP A 36 -14.87 6.10 10.75
N PRO A 37 -15.79 6.87 11.33
CA PRO A 37 -15.51 7.74 12.48
C PRO A 37 -14.96 7.00 13.70
N GLU A 38 -15.38 5.75 13.89
CA GLU A 38 -14.98 4.89 15.01
C GLU A 38 -13.61 4.22 14.79
N GLY A 39 -13.01 4.37 13.61
CA GLY A 39 -11.70 3.84 13.27
C GLY A 39 -11.63 2.31 13.26
N GLN A 40 -12.74 1.61 13.03
CA GLN A 40 -12.81 0.15 12.97
C GLN A 40 -12.37 -0.39 11.60
N ILE A 41 -12.47 0.41 10.54
CA ILE A 41 -12.08 0.05 9.18
C ILE A 41 -10.87 0.90 8.79
N ALA A 42 -9.69 0.28 8.77
CA ALA A 42 -8.45 0.95 8.39
C ALA A 42 -8.05 0.60 6.96
N PHE A 43 -7.45 1.54 6.22
CA PHE A 43 -6.93 1.28 4.87
C PHE A 43 -5.67 2.11 4.56
N PHE A 44 -4.88 1.66 3.59
CA PHE A 44 -3.60 2.23 3.22
C PHE A 44 -3.54 2.45 1.70
N PRO A 45 -3.89 3.65 1.21
CA PRO A 45 -3.86 4.02 -0.20
C PRO A 45 -2.57 4.78 -0.56
N HIS A 46 -1.40 4.21 -0.25
CA HIS A 46 -0.14 4.95 -0.30
C HIS A 46 0.53 4.88 -1.68
N VAL A 47 1.13 5.99 -2.13
CA VAL A 47 1.83 6.07 -3.42
C VAL A 47 3.31 6.32 -3.19
N ILE A 48 4.12 5.37 -3.63
CA ILE A 48 5.57 5.44 -3.61
C ILE A 48 6.02 5.98 -4.96
N SER A 49 6.49 7.23 -4.97
CA SER A 49 6.88 7.94 -6.20
C SER A 49 8.10 7.32 -6.89
N ARG A 50 9.00 6.74 -6.11
CA ARG A 50 10.22 6.09 -6.58
C ARG A 50 10.57 4.93 -5.63
N THR A 51 10.38 3.70 -6.08
CA THR A 51 10.69 2.51 -5.29
C THR A 51 12.20 2.33 -5.08
N GLY A 52 12.59 1.86 -3.89
CA GLY A 52 13.94 1.36 -3.62
C GLY A 52 14.07 -0.11 -4.03
N SER A 53 15.24 -0.70 -3.77
CA SER A 53 15.58 -2.07 -4.18
C SER A 53 14.62 -3.14 -3.66
N TYR A 54 14.13 -3.02 -2.42
CA TYR A 54 13.25 -4.01 -1.79
C TYR A 54 11.90 -4.17 -2.52
N LEU A 55 11.10 -3.10 -2.61
CA LEU A 55 9.77 -3.17 -3.24
C LEU A 55 9.85 -3.37 -4.75
N SER A 56 10.91 -2.89 -5.40
CA SER A 56 11.16 -3.15 -6.82
C SER A 56 11.36 -4.65 -7.08
N LYS A 57 12.15 -5.32 -6.23
CA LYS A 57 12.35 -6.77 -6.28
C LYS A 57 11.07 -7.53 -6.01
N VAL A 58 10.30 -7.12 -4.99
CA VAL A 58 9.00 -7.73 -4.65
C VAL A 58 8.00 -7.63 -5.82
N CYS A 59 7.97 -6.49 -6.52
CA CYS A 59 7.08 -6.26 -7.65
C CYS A 59 7.58 -6.84 -8.99
N GLY A 60 8.86 -7.26 -9.07
CA GLY A 60 9.49 -7.64 -10.32
C GLY A 60 9.59 -6.49 -11.34
N ILE A 61 9.82 -5.26 -10.88
CA ILE A 61 9.92 -4.05 -11.71
C ILE A 61 11.28 -3.37 -11.56
N PRO A 62 11.70 -2.51 -12.51
CA PRO A 62 12.93 -1.73 -12.38
C PRO A 62 12.93 -0.82 -11.15
N GLU A 63 14.09 -0.66 -10.51
CA GLU A 63 14.23 0.25 -9.38
C GLU A 63 13.86 1.70 -9.75
N GLY A 64 13.08 2.33 -8.89
CA GLY A 64 12.58 3.67 -9.08
C GLY A 64 11.27 3.77 -9.85
N THR A 65 10.70 2.63 -10.29
CA THR A 65 9.35 2.61 -10.86
C THR A 65 8.33 3.00 -9.79
N PRO A 66 7.40 3.95 -10.06
CA PRO A 66 6.34 4.30 -9.12
C PRO A 66 5.39 3.13 -8.86
N ILE A 67 4.91 3.01 -7.62
CA ILE A 67 3.86 2.04 -7.27
C ILE A 67 2.79 2.66 -6.37
N ALA A 68 1.57 2.16 -6.46
CA ALA A 68 0.53 2.31 -5.45
C ALA A 68 0.49 1.05 -4.57
N TYR A 69 0.69 1.23 -3.27
CA TYR A 69 0.58 0.19 -2.25
C TYR A 69 -0.79 0.32 -1.60
N LEU A 70 -1.68 -0.62 -1.91
CA LEU A 70 -3.09 -0.55 -1.59
C LEU A 70 -3.46 -1.69 -0.64
N ILE A 71 -3.86 -1.38 0.59
CA ILE A 71 -4.28 -2.37 1.60
C ILE A 71 -5.59 -1.93 2.25
N ALA A 72 -6.51 -2.87 2.47
CA ALA A 72 -7.76 -2.67 3.20
C ALA A 72 -8.24 -4.04 3.76
N PRO A 73 -9.32 -4.09 4.57
CA PRO A 73 -9.86 -5.36 5.03
C PRO A 73 -10.41 -6.18 3.85
N PRO A 74 -10.69 -7.49 4.04
CA PRO A 74 -10.81 -8.44 2.94
C PRO A 74 -11.76 -8.05 1.81
N ILE A 75 -12.99 -7.63 2.12
CA ILE A 75 -14.00 -7.36 1.08
C ILE A 75 -13.81 -5.98 0.44
N GLU A 76 -13.43 -4.99 1.26
CA GLU A 76 -13.09 -3.63 0.85
C GLU A 76 -11.93 -3.66 -0.14
N ALA A 77 -10.89 -4.43 0.16
CA ALA A 77 -9.71 -4.56 -0.69
C ALA A 77 -10.05 -5.18 -2.05
N MET A 78 -10.84 -6.26 -2.09
CA MET A 78 -11.19 -6.90 -3.37
C MET A 78 -12.01 -5.98 -4.27
N TYR A 79 -12.99 -5.28 -3.70
CA TYR A 79 -13.81 -4.33 -4.43
C TYR A 79 -12.99 -3.13 -4.90
N ALA A 80 -12.23 -2.51 -4.00
CA ALA A 80 -11.48 -1.30 -4.27
C ALA A 80 -10.28 -1.52 -5.21
N LEU A 81 -9.65 -2.70 -5.18
CA LEU A 81 -8.53 -3.02 -6.06
C LEU A 81 -8.98 -3.16 -7.53
N ASP A 82 -10.15 -3.75 -7.78
CA ASP A 82 -10.74 -3.81 -9.11
C ASP A 82 -11.07 -2.39 -9.64
N LEU A 83 -11.64 -1.53 -8.79
CA LEU A 83 -11.85 -0.12 -9.15
C LEU A 83 -10.55 0.61 -9.47
N ALA A 84 -9.50 0.39 -8.66
CA ALA A 84 -8.19 1.00 -8.88
C ALA A 84 -7.57 0.61 -10.21
N LEU A 85 -7.67 -0.67 -10.59
CA LEU A 85 -7.20 -1.20 -11.87
C LEU A 85 -7.94 -0.60 -13.08
N LYS A 86 -9.23 -0.28 -12.92
CA LYS A 86 -10.07 0.32 -13.97
C LYS A 86 -9.89 1.83 -14.08
N ALA A 87 -9.47 2.49 -13.01
CA ALA A 87 -9.38 3.95 -12.95
C ALA A 87 -8.13 4.54 -13.63
N ALA A 88 -7.08 3.75 -13.83
CA ALA A 88 -5.81 4.23 -14.35
C ALA A 88 -5.03 3.15 -15.11
N GLU A 89 -4.07 3.58 -15.92
CA GLU A 89 -3.14 2.68 -16.61
C GLU A 89 -2.08 2.17 -15.63
N VAL A 90 -2.45 1.16 -14.85
CA VAL A 90 -1.60 0.49 -13.86
C VAL A 90 -1.64 -1.02 -14.06
N LYS A 91 -0.57 -1.69 -13.64
CA LYS A 91 -0.45 -3.15 -13.68
C LYS A 91 -0.38 -3.71 -12.27
N LEU A 92 -1.17 -4.74 -11.98
CA LEU A 92 -1.04 -5.53 -10.76
C LEU A 92 0.29 -6.29 -10.77
N CYS A 93 1.20 -5.92 -9.88
CA CYS A 93 2.50 -6.57 -9.70
C CYS A 93 2.44 -7.67 -8.66
N VAL A 94 1.79 -7.39 -7.53
CA VAL A 94 1.64 -8.32 -6.43
C VAL A 94 0.21 -8.28 -5.95
N PHE A 95 -0.38 -9.46 -5.79
CA PHE A 95 -1.71 -9.62 -5.23
C PHE A 95 -1.59 -10.21 -3.83
N TYR A 96 -2.10 -9.49 -2.84
CA TYR A 96 -2.23 -9.96 -1.46
C TYR A 96 -3.68 -10.40 -1.25
N GLY A 97 -3.97 -11.65 -1.64
CA GLY A 97 -5.30 -12.24 -1.45
C GLY A 97 -5.64 -12.43 0.03
N PRO A 98 -6.90 -12.27 0.44
CA PRO A 98 -7.28 -12.42 1.85
C PRO A 98 -7.29 -13.90 2.28
N PRO A 99 -6.96 -14.20 3.56
CA PRO A 99 -6.36 -13.28 4.53
C PRO A 99 -4.83 -13.23 4.41
N THR A 100 -4.23 -12.05 4.60
CA THR A 100 -2.83 -11.93 5.04
C THR A 100 -2.72 -12.30 6.52
N GLU A 101 -1.50 -12.38 7.06
CA GLU A 101 -1.22 -12.68 8.47
C GLU A 101 -1.91 -11.71 9.44
N THR A 102 -2.23 -10.49 8.99
CA THR A 102 -2.92 -9.44 9.77
C THR A 102 -4.43 -9.37 9.49
N ASN A 103 -4.99 -10.31 8.72
CA ASN A 103 -6.39 -10.32 8.27
C ASN A 103 -6.78 -9.17 7.32
N PHE A 104 -5.81 -8.68 6.53
CA PHE A 104 -6.03 -7.70 5.47
C PHE A 104 -5.93 -8.34 4.08
N ALA A 105 -6.10 -7.52 3.04
CA ALA A 105 -5.80 -7.85 1.65
C ALA A 105 -5.45 -6.61 0.84
N GLY A 106 -5.05 -6.79 -0.41
CA GLY A 106 -4.79 -5.70 -1.33
C GLY A 106 -3.78 -6.07 -2.43
N GLY A 107 -2.92 -5.12 -2.78
CA GLY A 107 -1.89 -5.35 -3.79
C GLY A 107 -0.97 -4.17 -4.05
N LEU A 108 0.02 -4.44 -4.89
CA LEU A 108 0.96 -3.44 -5.42
C LEU A 108 0.67 -3.22 -6.90
N LEU A 109 0.37 -1.98 -7.27
CA LEU A 109 0.11 -1.58 -8.65
C LEU A 109 1.25 -0.70 -9.17
N ALA A 110 1.88 -1.07 -10.28
CA ALA A 110 2.93 -0.26 -10.91
C ALA A 110 2.39 0.49 -12.13
N GLY A 111 2.92 1.69 -12.37
CA GLY A 111 2.56 2.53 -13.50
C GLY A 111 3.31 3.86 -13.47
N THR A 112 2.83 4.84 -14.23
CA THR A 112 3.32 6.22 -14.05
C THR A 112 2.91 6.75 -12.67
N GLN A 113 3.63 7.75 -12.16
CA GLN A 113 3.31 8.32 -10.84
C GLN A 113 1.88 8.88 -10.79
N SER A 114 1.41 9.51 -11.87
CA SER A 114 0.03 10.03 -11.97
C SER A 114 -0.99 8.88 -12.02
N ALA A 115 -0.72 7.80 -12.75
CA ALA A 115 -1.58 6.62 -12.79
C ALA A 115 -1.67 5.95 -11.41
N CYS A 116 -0.57 5.82 -10.68
CA CYS A 116 -0.56 5.28 -9.32
C CYS A 116 -1.39 6.16 -8.35
N ARG A 117 -1.31 7.49 -8.46
CA ARG A 117 -2.15 8.41 -7.67
C ARG A 117 -3.63 8.29 -8.01
N ALA A 118 -3.98 8.16 -9.28
CA ALA A 118 -5.36 7.96 -9.71
C ALA A 118 -5.91 6.62 -9.20
N ALA A 119 -5.13 5.54 -9.29
CA ALA A 119 -5.47 4.23 -8.76
C ALA A 119 -5.66 4.25 -7.23
N ALA A 120 -4.75 4.90 -6.49
CA ALA A 120 -4.86 5.02 -5.04
C ALA A 120 -6.08 5.82 -4.59
N ARG A 121 -6.42 6.89 -5.32
CA ARG A 121 -7.64 7.66 -5.07
C ARG A 121 -8.90 6.82 -5.31
N ALA A 122 -8.95 6.08 -6.43
CA ALA A 122 -10.08 5.20 -6.73
C ALA A 122 -10.22 4.06 -5.70
N PHE A 123 -9.09 3.52 -5.23
CA PHE A 123 -9.06 2.55 -4.14
C PHE A 123 -9.66 3.14 -2.86
N GLN A 124 -9.20 4.32 -2.45
CA GLN A 124 -9.75 5.02 -1.28
C GLN A 124 -11.26 5.25 -1.40
N GLU A 125 -11.73 5.74 -2.54
CA GLU A 125 -13.16 5.96 -2.79
C GLU A 125 -13.96 4.64 -2.72
N GLY A 126 -13.40 3.55 -3.24
CA GLY A 126 -13.97 2.20 -3.15
C GLY A 126 -14.10 1.69 -1.71
N VAL A 127 -13.05 1.81 -0.89
CA VAL A 127 -13.07 1.43 0.52
C VAL A 127 -14.12 2.24 1.29
N LEU A 128 -14.13 3.57 1.11
CA LEU A 128 -15.09 4.45 1.77
C LEU A 128 -16.54 4.17 1.35
N TYR A 129 -16.75 3.74 0.09
CA TYR A 129 -18.07 3.36 -0.38
C TYR A 129 -18.57 2.08 0.32
N VAL A 130 -17.72 1.05 0.39
CA VAL A 130 -18.06 -0.21 1.06
C VAL A 130 -18.30 0.00 2.55
N ALA A 131 -17.44 0.77 3.22
CA ALA A 131 -17.61 1.11 4.64
C ALA A 131 -18.96 1.78 4.93
N ARG A 132 -19.43 2.66 4.03
CA ARG A 132 -20.72 3.36 4.17
C ARG A 132 -21.92 2.50 3.77
N ASN A 133 -21.74 1.49 2.90
CA ASN A 133 -22.82 0.72 2.30
C ASN A 133 -22.51 -0.80 2.29
N PRO A 134 -22.17 -1.43 3.42
CA PRO A 134 -21.58 -2.77 3.43
C PRO A 134 -22.52 -3.89 2.96
N LEU A 135 -23.83 -3.62 2.88
CA LEU A 135 -24.86 -4.60 2.51
C LEU A 135 -25.48 -4.33 1.13
N LYS A 136 -24.98 -3.33 0.40
CA LYS A 136 -25.48 -2.97 -0.94
C LYS A 136 -24.55 -3.54 -2.01
N TYR A 137 -25.10 -4.36 -2.92
CA TYR A 137 -24.39 -5.04 -4.00
C TYR A 137 -24.99 -4.71 -5.37
#